data_AF-A0A0F8ZLP8-F1
#
_entry.id   AF-A0A0F8ZLP8-F1
#
_cell.length_a   1.000
_cell.length_b   1.000
_cell.length_c   1.000
_cell.angle_alpha   90.00
_cell.angle_beta   90.00
_cell.angle_gamma   90.00
#
_symmetry.space_group_name_H-M   'P 1'
#
loop_
_entity.id
_entity.type
_entity.pdbx_description
1 polymer ?
#
loop_
_entity_poly.entity_id
_entity_poly.type
_entity_poly.pdbx_seq_one_letter_code
_entity_poly.pdbx_strand_id
1 'polypeptide(L)' 'MNVTIMEVLQKAKFNLAETSHPDQKRVGIDQLSNAISLLEKGYGLHDNFDLVLGEYGDIDSVPNKGLS' A
#
# COMPACT_ATOMS: atom_id res chain seq x y z
N MET A 1 6.38 14.42 -4.86
CA MET A 1 5.43 14.21 -3.74
C MET A 1 5.34 12.72 -3.55
N ASN A 2 5.58 12.23 -2.34
CA ASN A 2 5.58 10.80 -2.09
C ASN A 2 4.22 10.40 -1.53
N VAL A 3 3.71 9.25 -1.97
CA VAL A 3 2.41 8.74 -1.56
C VAL A 3 2.52 8.09 -0.18
N THR A 4 1.60 8.43 0.70
CA THR A 4 1.44 7.84 2.04
C THR A 4 0.59 6.56 2.00
N ILE A 5 0.71 5.72 3.03
CA ILE A 5 -0.14 4.53 3.18
C ILE A 5 -1.64 4.90 3.15
N MET A 6 -2.04 6.01 3.78
CA MET A 6 -3.41 6.53 3.73
C MET A 6 -3.86 6.83 2.30
N GLU A 7 -3.04 7.51 1.51
CA GLU A 7 -3.37 7.84 0.12
C GLU A 7 -3.47 6.58 -0.75
N VAL A 8 -2.67 5.54 -0.48
CA VAL A 8 -2.81 4.24 -1.14
C VAL A 8 -4.14 3.58 -0.80
N LEU A 9 -4.56 3.58 0.47
CA LEU A 9 -5.87 3.05 0.89
C LEU A 9 -7.03 3.81 0.22
N GLN A 10 -6.92 5.13 0.10
CA GLN A 10 -7.93 5.95 -0.58
C GLN A 10 -8.01 5.64 -2.08
N LYS A 11 -6.86 5.46 -2.75
CA LYS A 11 -6.80 5.03 -4.15
C LYS A 11 -7.34 3.62 -4.34
N ALA A 12 -7.02 2.70 -3.44
CA ALA A 12 -7.56 1.34 -3.45
C ALA A 12 -9.09 1.35 -3.37
N LYS A 13 -9.65 2.12 -2.42
CA LYS A 13 -11.10 2.30 -2.28
C LYS A 13 -11.74 2.81 -3.57
N PHE A 14 -11.15 3.84 -4.19
CA PHE A 14 -11.65 4.38 -5.45
C PHE A 14 -11.61 3.32 -6.57
N ASN A 15 -10.48 2.64 -6.73
CA ASN A 15 -10.29 1.61 -7.76
C ASN A 15 -11.24 0.41 -7.58
N LEU A 16 -11.59 0.05 -6.34
CA LEU A 16 -12.49 -1.07 -6.05
C LEU A 16 -13.97 -0.71 -6.17
N ALA A 17 -14.37 0.49 -5.71
CA ALA A 17 -15.77 0.88 -5.62
C ALA A 17 -16.28 1.60 -6.87
N GLU A 18 -15.45 2.45 -7.48
CA GLU A 18 -15.88 3.39 -8.52
C GLU A 18 -15.53 2.92 -9.94
N THR A 19 -14.84 1.78 -10.07
CA THR A 19 -14.39 1.27 -11.39
C THR A 19 -15.11 -0.01 -11.80
N SER A 20 -15.51 -0.06 -13.06
CA SER A 20 -16.06 -1.26 -13.71
C SER A 20 -14.99 -2.08 -14.45
N HIS A 21 -13.78 -1.53 -14.62
CA HIS A 21 -12.69 -2.18 -15.35
C HIS A 21 -11.96 -3.23 -14.49
N PRO A 22 -11.87 -4.50 -14.93
CA PRO A 22 -11.20 -5.56 -14.18
C PRO A 22 -9.75 -5.27 -13.81
N ASP A 23 -8.98 -4.62 -14.70
CA ASP A 23 -7.59 -4.26 -14.42
C ASP A 23 -7.45 -3.21 -13.32
N GLN A 24 -8.36 -2.23 -13.27
CA GLN A 24 -8.38 -1.23 -12.20
C GLN A 24 -8.76 -1.87 -10.86
N LYS A 25 -9.68 -2.84 -10.86
CA LYS A 25 -9.98 -3.63 -9.66
C LYS A 25 -8.77 -4.41 -9.18
N ARG A 26 -7.98 -5.03 -10.08
CA ARG A 26 -6.74 -5.72 -9.71
C ARG A 26 -5.74 -4.76 -9.06
N VAL A 27 -5.53 -3.60 -9.66
CA VAL A 27 -4.67 -2.55 -9.07
C VAL A 27 -5.18 -2.12 -7.70
N GLY A 28 -6.50 -1.98 -7.52
CA GLY A 28 -7.11 -1.68 -6.23
C GLY A 28 -6.87 -2.76 -5.17
N ILE A 29 -6.92 -4.04 -5.55
CA ILE A 29 -6.59 -5.17 -4.67
C ILE A 29 -5.11 -5.10 -4.28
N ASP A 30 -4.20 -4.92 -5.24
CA ASP A 30 -2.76 -4.87 -4.98
C ASP A 30 -2.40 -3.70 -4.03
N GLN A 31 -3.01 -2.53 -4.27
CA GLN A 31 -2.86 -1.35 -3.40
C GLN A 31 -3.37 -1.63 -1.98
N LEU A 32 -4.53 -2.28 -1.85
CA LEU A 32 -5.10 -2.60 -0.55
C LEU A 32 -4.25 -3.61 0.20
N SER A 33 -3.85 -4.71 -0.45
CA SER A 33 -3.00 -5.75 0.13
C SER A 33 -1.68 -5.18 0.64
N ASN A 34 -0.98 -4.39 -0.19
CA ASN A 34 0.31 -3.81 0.21
C ASN A 34 0.16 -2.83 1.38
N ALA A 35 -0.89 -2.00 1.38
CA ALA A 35 -1.14 -1.09 2.48
C ALA A 35 -1.46 -1.83 3.79
N ILE A 36 -2.28 -2.88 3.75
CA ILE A 36 -2.58 -3.73 4.92
C ILE A 36 -1.31 -4.37 5.45
N SER A 37 -0.51 -5.00 4.58
CA SER A 37 0.74 -5.65 5.00
C SER A 37 1.70 -4.66 5.66
N LEU A 38 1.84 -3.43 5.15
CA LEU A 38 2.66 -2.41 5.82
C LEU A 38 2.11 -2.04 7.21
N LEU A 39 0.78 -1.90 7.35
CA LEU A 39 0.16 -1.64 8.65
C LEU A 39 0.40 -2.80 9.65
N GLU A 40 0.30 -4.05 9.19
CA GLU A 40 0.60 -5.25 9.99
C GLU A 40 2.08 -5.32 10.39
N LYS A 41 2.98 -4.86 9.51
CA LYS A 41 4.42 -4.73 9.78
C LYS A 41 4.76 -3.57 10.73
N GLY A 42 3.76 -2.80 11.18
CA GLY A 42 3.91 -1.72 12.17
C GLY A 42 4.20 -0.35 11.57
N TYR A 43 4.07 -0.18 10.25
CA TYR A 43 4.09 1.15 9.63
C TYR A 43 2.78 1.89 9.93
N GLY A 44 2.87 3.21 10.04
CA GLY A 44 1.75 4.11 10.29
C GLY A 44 1.13 4.67 9.02
N LEU A 45 -0.11 5.15 9.11
CA LEU A 45 -0.87 5.69 7.97
C LEU A 45 -0.17 6.84 7.21
N HIS A 46 0.70 7.58 7.88
CA HIS A 46 1.46 8.70 7.32
C HIS A 46 2.88 8.31 6.87
N ASP A 47 3.28 7.05 7.05
CA ASP A 47 4.53 6.56 6.50
C ASP A 47 4.47 6.55 4.98
N ASN A 48 5.66 6.63 4.40
CA ASN A 48 5.87 6.83 2.98
C ASN A 48 5.81 5.50 2.23
N PHE A 49 4.72 5.24 1.51
CA PHE A 49 4.52 4.00 0.79
C PHE A 49 5.54 3.83 -0.34
N ASP A 50 5.72 4.87 -1.16
CA ASP A 50 6.59 4.80 -2.34
C ASP A 50 8.06 4.58 -1.96
N LEU A 51 8.52 5.20 -0.87
CA LEU A 51 9.89 4.99 -0.39
C LEU A 51 10.06 3.56 0.16
N VAL A 52 9.10 3.08 0.95
CA VAL A 52 9.20 1.74 1.53
C VAL A 52 9.15 0.67 0.44
N LEU A 53 8.16 0.70 -0.46
CA LEU A 53 8.12 -0.27 -1.56
C LEU A 53 9.29 -0.10 -2.54
N GLY A 54 9.72 1.13 -2.80
CA GLY A 54 10.84 1.41 -3.70
C GLY A 54 12.18 0.90 -3.16
N GLU A 55 12.39 0.93 -1.85
CA GLU A 55 13.61 0.44 -1.19
C GLU A 55 13.70 -1.09 -1.22
N TYR A 56 12.60 -1.78 -0.95
CA TYR A 56 12.57 -3.24 -0.81
C TYR A 56 12.10 -3.98 -2.07
N GLY A 57 11.57 -3.27 -3.06
CA GLY A 57 11.07 -3.79 -4.34
C GLY A 57 9.74 -4.57 -4.24
N ASP A 58 9.53 -5.26 -3.13
CA ASP A 58 8.36 -6.08 -2.87
C ASP A 58 7.92 -5.98 -1.40
N ILE A 59 6.62 -6.15 -1.16
CA ILE A 59 6.02 -6.03 0.17
C ILE A 59 6.55 -7.07 1.15
N ASP A 60 6.86 -8.29 0.69
CA ASP A 60 7.35 -9.36 1.55
C ASP A 60 8.78 -9.08 2.03
N SER A 61 9.56 -8.33 1.24
CA SER A 61 10.93 -7.93 1.56
C SER A 61 11.02 -6.78 2.59
N VAL A 62 9.92 -6.09 2.86
CA VAL A 62 9.89 -4.99 3.85
C VAL A 62 10.03 -5.54 5.27
N PRO A 63 10.94 -5.04 6.12
CA PRO A 63 11.06 -5.49 7.51
C PRO A 63 9.91 -4.99 8.40
N ASN A 64 9.70 -5.64 9.54
CA ASN A 64 8.77 -5.13 10.55
C ASN A 64 9.38 -3.89 11.22
N LYS A 65 8.63 -2.77 11.25
CA LYS A 65 9.10 -1.49 11.83
C LYS A 65 9.36 -1.56 13.34
N GLY A 66 8.79 -2.56 14.03
CA GLY A 66 8.96 -2.79 15.47
C GLY A 66 9.98 -3.88 15.85
N LEU A 67 10.64 -4.53 14.88
CA LEU A 67 11.73 -5.49 15.13
C LEU A 67 13.06 -4.87 14.69
N SER A 68 13.53 -3.90 15.48
CA SER A 68 14.88 -3.33 15.40
C SER A 68 15.53 -3.32 16.77
#